data_AF-A0A536U193-F1
#
_entry.id   AF-A0A536U193-F1
#
_cell.length_a   1.000
_cell.length_b   1.000
_cell.length_c   1.000
_cell.angle_alpha   90.00
_cell.angle_beta   90.00
_cell.angle_gamma   90.00
#
_symmetry.space_group_name_H-M   'P 1'
#
loop_
_entity.id
_entity.type
_entity.pdbx_description
1 polymer ?
#
loop_
_entity_poly.entity_id
_entity_poly.type
_entity_poly.pdbx_seq_one_letter_code
_entity_poly.pdbx_strand_id
1 'polypeptide(L)'
;MASNFVRPLGSIASLVLACGFVASAAAQEVTGSATTTTRPMSASLANVTQAMLDGAGSDSKNWLHSNGSYEQTRYYAGKQINAGNVG
;
A
#
# COMPACT_ATOMS: atom_id res chain seq x y z
N MET A 1 -11.81 45.25 -67.09
CA MET A 1 -10.44 45.40 -67.61
C MET A 1 -9.53 45.58 -66.40
N ALA A 2 -8.81 44.51 -66.03
CA ALA A 2 -7.35 44.48 -65.81
C ALA A 2 -6.84 45.56 -64.85
N SER A 3 -6.20 45.26 -63.72
CA SER A 3 -5.09 44.32 -63.58
C SER A 3 -4.79 44.03 -62.09
N ASN A 4 -4.40 42.78 -61.82
CA ASN A 4 -3.68 42.37 -60.61
C ASN A 4 -2.21 42.76 -60.72
N PHE A 5 -1.58 43.13 -59.60
CA PHE A 5 -0.21 42.81 -59.12
C PHE A 5 0.08 43.80 -57.96
N VAL A 6 0.48 43.41 -56.75
CA VAL A 6 1.76 42.81 -56.37
C VAL A 6 1.62 42.26 -54.92
N ARG A 7 2.00 41.00 -54.67
CA ARG A 7 2.27 40.39 -53.34
C ARG A 7 3.73 40.73 -52.95
N PRO A 8 4.30 40.46 -51.74
CA PRO A 8 3.82 39.72 -50.56
C PRO A 8 4.25 40.41 -49.24
N LEU A 9 4.31 39.63 -48.14
CA LEU A 9 4.98 39.88 -46.85
C LEU A 9 4.11 40.49 -45.73
N GLY A 10 3.95 39.72 -44.66
CA GLY A 10 3.19 40.08 -43.46
C GLY A 10 2.38 38.89 -42.96
N SER A 11 3.04 37.80 -42.58
CA SER A 11 3.32 37.55 -41.16
C SER A 11 2.10 37.04 -40.38
N ILE A 12 2.14 35.73 -40.09
CA ILE A 12 1.83 35.16 -38.77
C ILE A 12 0.42 35.45 -38.22
N ALA A 13 -0.58 34.68 -38.67
CA ALA A 13 -1.85 34.49 -37.95
C ALA A 13 -2.54 33.27 -38.61
N SER A 14 -2.75 32.11 -38.02
CA SER A 14 -2.80 31.75 -36.62
C SER A 14 -2.62 30.22 -36.54
N LEU A 15 -1.55 29.77 -35.89
CA LEU A 15 -1.28 28.36 -35.55
C LEU A 15 -2.05 27.92 -34.28
N VAL A 16 -3.18 28.55 -33.94
CA VAL A 16 -3.95 28.18 -32.75
C VAL A 16 -4.93 27.05 -33.11
N LEU A 17 -4.38 25.86 -33.37
CA LEU A 17 -5.11 24.60 -33.33
C LEU A 17 -4.38 23.57 -32.46
N ALA A 18 -3.66 24.04 -31.45
CA ALA A 18 -2.96 23.21 -30.50
C ALA A 18 -3.17 23.78 -29.10
N CYS A 19 -4.29 23.43 -28.46
CA CYS A 19 -4.53 23.45 -26.99
C CYS A 19 -6.03 23.39 -26.73
N GLY A 20 -6.66 22.23 -26.93
CA GLY A 20 -8.11 22.17 -26.77
C GLY A 20 -8.72 20.79 -26.73
N PHE A 21 -8.06 19.81 -26.11
CA PHE A 21 -8.79 18.66 -25.56
C PHE A 21 -7.94 18.01 -24.47
N VAL A 22 -8.02 18.54 -23.25
CA VAL A 22 -7.53 17.82 -22.07
C VAL A 22 -8.57 16.75 -21.81
N ALA A 23 -8.35 15.54 -22.33
CA ALA A 23 -9.13 14.38 -21.94
C ALA A 23 -8.86 14.13 -20.45
N SER A 24 -9.82 14.46 -19.60
CA SER A 24 -9.80 14.07 -18.20
C SER A 24 -9.86 12.54 -18.14
N ALA A 25 -8.71 11.91 -17.94
CA ALA A 25 -8.66 10.50 -17.59
C ALA A 25 -9.20 10.35 -16.16
N ALA A 26 -10.51 10.16 -16.02
CA ALA A 26 -11.09 9.69 -14.78
C ALA A 26 -10.69 8.21 -14.62
N ALA A 27 -9.71 7.94 -13.77
CA ALA A 27 -9.47 6.58 -13.29
C ALA A 27 -10.71 6.15 -12.51
N GLN A 28 -11.53 5.28 -13.09
CA GLN A 28 -12.66 4.66 -12.41
C GLN A 28 -12.09 3.77 -11.30
N GLU A 29 -12.39 4.09 -10.05
CA GLU A 29 -12.07 3.24 -8.90
C GLU A 29 -12.79 1.88 -9.08
N VAL A 30 -12.03 0.78 -9.05
CA VAL A 30 -12.61 -0.56 -9.00
C VAL A 30 -13.11 -0.80 -7.58
N THR A 31 -14.39 -0.49 -7.35
CA THR A 31 -15.06 -0.90 -6.10
C THR A 31 -15.35 -2.39 -6.19
N GLY A 32 -14.62 -3.20 -5.40
CA GLY A 32 -14.98 -4.60 -5.15
C GLY A 32 -14.14 -5.66 -5.87
N SER A 33 -12.82 -5.51 -5.99
CA SER A 33 -11.96 -6.66 -6.31
C SER A 33 -11.78 -7.55 -5.07
N ALA A 34 -12.72 -8.47 -4.86
CA ALA A 34 -12.54 -9.65 -4.03
C ALA A 34 -13.11 -10.86 -4.78
N THR A 35 -12.38 -11.32 -5.80
CA THR A 35 -12.72 -12.55 -6.56
C THR A 35 -12.37 -13.82 -5.77
N THR A 36 -11.77 -13.70 -4.59
CA THR A 36 -11.52 -14.83 -3.70
C THR A 36 -12.72 -15.03 -2.79
N THR A 37 -13.42 -16.15 -2.97
CA THR A 37 -14.36 -16.68 -1.99
C THR A 37 -13.62 -16.76 -0.65
N THR A 38 -14.00 -15.94 0.33
CA THR A 38 -13.32 -15.90 1.63
C THR A 38 -13.49 -17.26 2.28
N ARG A 39 -12.41 -18.03 2.39
CA ARG A 39 -12.42 -19.23 3.24
C ARG A 39 -12.74 -18.75 4.66
N PRO A 40 -13.74 -19.32 5.35
CA PRO A 40 -14.02 -18.92 6.73
C PRO A 40 -12.73 -19.06 7.54
N MET A 41 -12.45 -18.04 8.35
CA MET A 41 -11.31 -18.07 9.25
C MET A 41 -11.41 -19.33 10.11
N SER A 42 -10.31 -20.07 10.21
CA SER A 42 -10.30 -21.30 11.02
C SER A 42 -10.65 -20.95 12.46
N ALA A 43 -11.62 -21.64 13.05
CA ALA A 43 -11.93 -21.49 14.48
C ALA A 43 -10.74 -21.86 15.40
N SER A 44 -9.72 -22.53 14.86
CA SER A 44 -8.45 -22.80 15.56
C SER A 44 -7.61 -21.53 15.78
N LEU A 45 -7.84 -20.47 14.98
CA LEU A 45 -7.19 -19.18 15.18
C LEU A 45 -7.90 -18.46 16.34
N ALA A 46 -7.38 -18.65 17.54
CA ALA A 46 -7.87 -17.96 18.73
C ALA A 46 -7.61 -16.45 18.63
N ASN A 47 -8.59 -15.65 19.07
CA ASN A 47 -8.38 -14.23 19.28
C ASN A 47 -7.31 -13.98 20.35
N VAL A 48 -6.49 -12.95 20.18
CA VAL A 48 -5.60 -12.49 21.23
C VAL A 48 -6.46 -11.79 22.30
N THR A 49 -6.45 -12.32 23.52
CA THR A 49 -7.19 -11.75 24.65
C THR A 49 -6.33 -10.75 25.43
N GLN A 50 -6.94 -9.89 26.23
CA GLN A 50 -6.20 -8.95 27.09
C GLN A 50 -5.26 -9.69 28.05
N ALA A 51 -5.69 -10.81 28.64
CA ALA A 51 -4.84 -11.61 29.51
C ALA A 51 -3.59 -12.17 28.79
N MET A 52 -3.69 -12.45 27.48
CA MET A 52 -2.52 -12.85 26.68
C MET A 52 -1.57 -11.67 26.46
N LEU A 53 -2.09 -10.45 26.28
CA LEU A 53 -1.28 -9.23 26.17
C LEU A 53 -0.58 -8.92 27.49
N ASP A 54 -1.30 -8.98 28.61
CA ASP A 54 -0.75 -8.74 29.96
C ASP A 54 0.30 -9.79 30.33
N GLY A 55 0.09 -11.05 29.91
CA GLY A 55 1.01 -12.17 30.13
C GLY A 55 2.12 -12.32 29.10
N ALA A 56 2.22 -11.44 28.08
CA ALA A 56 3.09 -11.62 26.92
C ALA A 56 4.58 -11.80 27.28
N GLY A 57 5.05 -11.16 28.36
CA GLY A 57 6.45 -11.29 28.81
C GLY A 57 6.85 -12.67 29.33
N SER A 58 5.88 -13.51 29.70
CA SER A 58 6.11 -14.90 30.12
C SER A 58 5.66 -15.92 29.06
N ASP A 59 5.14 -15.46 27.93
CA ASP A 59 4.68 -16.34 26.86
C ASP A 59 5.90 -16.88 26.07
N SER A 60 6.08 -18.20 26.10
CA SER A 60 7.16 -18.89 25.39
C SER A 60 6.77 -19.35 23.98
N LYS A 61 5.55 -19.06 23.53
CA LYS A 61 4.97 -19.54 22.26
C LYS A 61 4.66 -18.39 21.30
N ASN A 62 4.19 -17.26 21.81
CA ASN A 62 3.70 -16.15 21.00
C ASN A 62 4.51 -14.87 21.25
N TRP A 63 4.78 -14.11 20.18
CA TRP A 63 5.35 -12.76 20.27
C TRP A 63 4.26 -11.73 19.97
N LEU A 64 3.61 -11.24 21.02
CA LEU A 64 2.39 -10.42 20.90
C LEU A 64 2.67 -8.91 20.90
N HIS A 65 3.76 -8.47 21.53
CA HIS A 65 4.18 -7.07 21.55
C HIS A 65 5.47 -6.90 20.76
N SER A 66 5.63 -5.78 20.03
CA SER A 66 6.84 -5.49 19.26
C SER A 66 8.12 -5.54 20.10
N ASN A 67 7.99 -5.28 21.41
CA ASN A 67 9.11 -5.25 22.35
C ASN A 67 9.05 -6.38 23.41
N GLY A 68 8.35 -7.48 23.09
CA GLY A 68 8.20 -8.68 23.92
C GLY A 68 7.10 -8.56 24.97
N SER A 69 7.06 -7.45 25.68
CA SER A 69 6.07 -7.18 26.72
C SER A 69 5.89 -5.68 26.94
N TYR A 70 5.00 -5.29 27.85
CA TYR A 70 4.84 -3.88 28.23
C TYR A 70 6.11 -3.30 28.89
N GLU A 71 6.95 -4.16 29.47
CA GLU A 71 8.24 -3.83 30.07
C GLU A 71 9.35 -3.60 29.05
N GLN A 72 9.09 -3.83 27.75
CA GLN A 72 9.97 -3.38 26.68
C GLN A 72 11.38 -4.01 26.66
N THR A 73 11.51 -5.23 27.18
CA THR A 73 12.81 -5.89 27.40
C THR A 73 13.37 -6.63 26.19
N ARG A 74 12.54 -6.91 25.16
CA ARG A 74 12.86 -7.84 24.06
C ARG A 74 13.28 -9.24 24.53
N TYR A 75 12.88 -9.64 25.74
CA TYR A 75 13.21 -10.96 26.29
C TYR A 75 12.22 -12.02 25.80
N TYR A 76 12.73 -13.21 25.42
CA TYR A 76 11.92 -14.37 25.05
C TYR A 76 12.17 -15.53 26.02
N ALA A 77 11.10 -16.07 26.60
CA ALA A 77 11.18 -17.08 27.67
C ALA A 77 11.52 -18.51 27.17
N GLY A 78 11.43 -18.77 25.87
CA GLY A 78 11.66 -20.09 25.28
C GLY A 78 13.08 -20.63 25.51
N LYS A 79 13.20 -21.95 25.68
CA LYS A 79 14.48 -22.63 26.00
C LYS A 79 14.89 -23.71 25.00
N GLN A 80 14.18 -23.83 23.89
CA GLN A 80 14.48 -24.82 22.85
C GLN A 80 15.89 -24.62 22.28
N ILE A 81 16.27 -23.37 21.99
CA ILE A 81 17.61 -23.01 21.58
C ILE A 81 18.41 -22.59 22.81
N ASN A 82 19.63 -23.10 22.94
CA ASN A 82 20.54 -22.80 24.04
C ASN A 82 22.00 -22.83 23.59
N ALA A 83 22.91 -22.41 24.47
CA ALA A 83 24.34 -22.31 24.19
C ALA A 83 25.01 -23.62 23.74
N GLY A 84 24.40 -24.79 23.98
CA GLY A 84 24.91 -26.08 23.54
C GLY A 84 24.41 -26.53 22.16
N ASN A 85 23.33 -25.92 21.65
CA ASN A 85 22.75 -26.28 20.34
C ASN A 85 22.68 -25.12 19.33
N VAL A 86 23.13 -23.94 19.74
CA VAL A 86 23.43 -22.83 18.84
C VAL A 86 24.83 -23.06 18.27
N GLY A 87 24.92 -23.42 17.00
CA GLY A 87 26.17 -23.82 16.34
C GLY A 87 26.01 -23.92 14.84
#